data_AF-A0A2E6WY76-F1
#
_entry.id   AF-A0A2E6WY76-F1
#
_cell.length_a   1.000
_cell.length_b   1.000
_cell.length_c   1.000
_cell.angle_alpha   90.00
_cell.angle_beta   90.00
_cell.angle_gamma   90.00
#
_symmetry.space_group_name_H-M   'P 1'
#
loop_
_entity.id
_entity.type
_entity.pdbx_description
1 polymer ?
#
loop_
_entity_poly.entity_id
_entity_poly.type
_entity_poly.pdbx_seq_one_letter_code
_entity_poly.pdbx_strand_id
1 'polypeptide(L)'
;FFMTGLNNIGVPTHFIKRLNMREQLVRQVEIIPLEVIVRNYAAGSMSKRLGIEEGTQLPRPIVEYCYKDDALGDPLVTEEHIAAFGWATQQDMDDILSLALRVNDFMSGVMMAVGIKLVDFKIEIGRVYDGDFQRLIVADEISPDSCRLWDIETGQKLDKDVFRRDLGSLTDAYTEVAKRLGVMPKNNAPVSKPTLIN
;
A
#
# COMPACT_ATOMS: atom_id res chain seq x y z
N PHE A 1 8.47 8.87 1.44
CA PHE A 1 8.30 8.90 2.91
C PHE A 1 8.12 7.49 3.44
N PHE A 2 6.98 6.83 3.18
CA PHE A 2 6.72 5.47 3.68
C PHE A 2 7.75 4.45 3.24
N MET A 3 8.05 4.35 1.94
CA MET A 3 9.06 3.42 1.42
C MET A 3 10.46 3.62 2.06
N THR A 4 10.84 4.88 2.32
CA THR A 4 12.09 5.20 3.03
C THR A 4 12.06 4.70 4.48
N GLY A 5 10.95 4.91 5.19
CA GLY A 5 10.77 4.43 6.56
C GLY A 5 10.78 2.90 6.64
N LEU A 6 10.15 2.22 5.68
CA LEU A 6 10.19 0.75 5.55
C LEU A 6 11.63 0.25 5.37
N ASN A 7 12.40 0.84 4.46
CA ASN A 7 13.81 0.49 4.26
C ASN A 7 14.63 0.67 5.56
N ASN A 8 14.37 1.74 6.34
CA ASN A 8 15.09 2.02 7.59
C ASN A 8 14.85 0.96 8.69
N ILE A 9 13.71 0.24 8.65
CA ILE A 9 13.41 -0.86 9.57
C ILE A 9 13.69 -2.24 8.95
N GLY A 10 14.40 -2.28 7.82
CA GLY A 10 14.78 -3.52 7.14
C GLY A 10 13.62 -4.22 6.43
N VAL A 11 12.55 -3.51 6.05
CA VAL A 11 11.54 -4.01 5.10
C VAL A 11 11.98 -3.58 3.70
N PRO A 12 12.36 -4.52 2.81
CA PRO A 12 12.92 -4.16 1.52
C PRO A 12 11.85 -3.61 0.58
N THR A 13 12.16 -2.50 -0.08
CA THR A 13 11.28 -1.86 -1.07
C THR A 13 12.01 -1.62 -2.39
N HIS A 14 11.26 -1.42 -3.47
CA HIS A 14 11.83 -1.03 -4.75
C HIS A 14 12.34 0.43 -4.77
N PHE A 15 12.07 1.23 -3.74
CA PHE A 15 12.35 2.66 -3.75
C PHE A 15 13.85 2.94 -3.57
N ILE A 16 14.42 3.73 -4.48
CA ILE A 16 15.82 4.16 -4.42
C ILE A 16 15.88 5.61 -3.92
N LYS A 17 15.27 6.55 -4.65
CA LYS A 17 15.25 7.97 -4.27
C LYS A 17 14.15 8.74 -4.99
N ARG A 18 13.76 9.88 -4.41
CA ARG A 18 12.91 10.87 -5.08
C ARG A 18 13.72 11.64 -6.13
N LEU A 19 13.14 11.87 -7.31
CA LEU A 19 13.76 12.68 -8.36
C LEU A 19 13.22 14.12 -8.34
N ASN A 20 11.90 14.27 -8.23
CA ASN A 20 11.24 15.56 -8.14
C ASN A 20 9.87 15.44 -7.45
N MET A 21 8.99 16.42 -7.67
CA MET A 21 7.67 16.47 -7.03
C MET A 21 6.74 15.31 -7.40
N ARG A 22 6.89 14.72 -8.60
CA ARG A 22 5.99 13.69 -9.15
C ARG A 22 6.70 12.40 -9.57
N GLU A 23 8.04 12.39 -9.55
CA GLU A 23 8.83 11.24 -10.01
C GLU A 23 9.73 10.68 -8.91
N GLN A 24 9.83 9.36 -8.89
CA GLN A 24 10.73 8.59 -8.04
C GLN A 24 11.51 7.58 -8.87
N LEU A 25 12.78 7.38 -8.48
CA LEU A 25 13.63 6.34 -9.04
C LEU A 25 13.42 5.06 -8.20
N VAL A 26 13.11 3.98 -8.89
CA VAL A 26 12.83 2.67 -8.30
C VAL A 26 13.68 1.60 -8.98
N ARG A 27 13.90 0.50 -8.27
CA ARG A 27 14.44 -0.74 -8.83
C ARG A 27 13.35 -1.39 -9.67
N GLN A 28 13.71 -1.81 -10.87
CA GLN A 28 12.82 -2.62 -11.69
C GLN A 28 12.64 -4.00 -11.05
N VAL A 29 11.40 -4.47 -10.98
CA VAL A 29 11.01 -5.75 -10.38
C VAL A 29 10.09 -6.50 -11.34
N GLU A 30 10.06 -7.82 -11.23
CA GLU A 30 9.00 -8.64 -11.82
C GLU A 30 7.82 -8.66 -10.84
N ILE A 31 6.72 -7.98 -11.18
CA ILE A 31 5.55 -7.89 -10.30
C ILE A 31 4.84 -9.25 -10.24
N ILE A 32 4.61 -9.74 -9.01
CA ILE A 32 3.69 -10.85 -8.77
C ILE A 32 2.28 -10.31 -9.06
N PRO A 33 1.45 -10.98 -9.88
CA PRO A 33 0.17 -10.45 -10.35
C PRO A 33 -0.93 -10.51 -9.27
N LEU A 34 -0.61 -10.00 -8.09
CA LEU A 34 -1.45 -10.01 -6.89
C LEU A 34 -1.44 -8.64 -6.23
N GLU A 35 -2.64 -8.20 -5.88
CA GLU A 35 -2.84 -7.15 -4.89
C GLU A 35 -2.90 -7.80 -3.50
N VAL A 36 -1.99 -7.41 -2.61
CA VAL A 36 -1.95 -7.90 -1.23
C VAL A 36 -2.61 -6.87 -0.34
N ILE A 37 -3.78 -7.20 0.21
CA ILE A 37 -4.60 -6.29 1.01
C ILE A 37 -4.50 -6.69 2.47
N VAL A 38 -4.08 -5.77 3.33
CA VAL A 38 -4.09 -5.97 4.79
C VAL A 38 -5.20 -5.13 5.41
N ARG A 39 -6.03 -5.75 6.25
CA ARG A 39 -7.17 -5.11 6.90
C ARG A 39 -7.04 -5.15 8.41
N ASN A 40 -7.14 -3.99 9.05
CA ASN A 40 -7.22 -3.85 10.50
C ASN A 40 -8.67 -3.64 10.99
N TYR A 41 -9.50 -3.06 10.12
CA TYR A 41 -10.92 -2.82 10.36
C TYR A 41 -11.74 -3.32 9.17
N ALA A 42 -13.00 -3.65 9.41
CA ALA A 42 -13.93 -3.98 8.34
C ALA A 42 -14.29 -2.75 7.53
N ALA A 43 -14.06 -2.79 6.22
CA ALA A 43 -14.46 -1.75 5.29
C ALA A 43 -14.59 -2.31 3.86
N GLY A 44 -15.14 -1.48 2.96
CA GLY A 44 -15.13 -1.73 1.52
C GLY A 44 -15.71 -3.09 1.12
N SER A 45 -14.97 -3.82 0.28
CA SER A 45 -15.41 -5.11 -0.26
C SER A 45 -15.60 -6.19 0.81
N MET A 46 -14.81 -6.19 1.88
CA MET A 46 -14.95 -7.18 2.96
C MET A 46 -16.25 -6.97 3.74
N SER A 47 -16.56 -5.73 4.14
CA SER A 47 -17.82 -5.40 4.80
C SER A 47 -19.03 -5.81 3.97
N LYS A 48 -19.01 -5.49 2.67
CA LYS A 48 -20.09 -5.87 1.74
C LYS A 48 -20.22 -7.39 1.57
N ARG A 49 -19.09 -8.09 1.40
CA ARG A 49 -19.05 -9.54 1.15
C ARG A 49 -19.48 -10.37 2.37
N LEU A 50 -19.09 -9.94 3.57
CA LEU A 50 -19.29 -10.71 4.80
C LEU A 50 -20.44 -10.19 5.68
N GLY A 51 -21.06 -9.06 5.32
CA GLY A 51 -22.12 -8.45 6.12
C GLY A 51 -21.63 -7.87 7.46
N ILE A 52 -20.35 -7.54 7.55
CA ILE A 52 -19.74 -6.96 8.76
C ILE A 52 -19.87 -5.43 8.68
N GLU A 53 -20.32 -4.81 9.77
CA GLU A 53 -20.47 -3.36 9.87
C GLU A 53 -19.13 -2.64 9.59
N GLU A 54 -19.16 -1.62 8.74
CA GLU A 54 -17.97 -0.83 8.41
C GLU A 54 -17.44 -0.10 9.65
N GLY A 55 -16.13 -0.18 9.89
CA GLY A 55 -15.47 0.34 11.07
C GLY A 55 -15.34 -0.67 12.22
N THR A 56 -15.90 -1.88 12.09
CA THR A 56 -15.66 -2.95 13.08
C THR A 56 -14.17 -3.27 13.16
N GLN A 57 -13.57 -3.15 14.35
CA GLN A 57 -12.18 -3.53 14.56
C GLN A 57 -12.04 -5.05 14.47
N LEU A 58 -11.05 -5.52 13.72
CA LEU A 58 -10.78 -6.95 13.59
C LEU A 58 -9.92 -7.43 14.76
N PRO A 59 -10.14 -8.67 15.25
CA PRO A 59 -9.38 -9.23 16.37
C PRO A 59 -7.89 -9.42 16.05
N ARG A 60 -7.56 -9.53 14.77
CA ARG A 60 -6.20 -9.53 14.22
C ARG A 60 -6.22 -8.98 12.79
N PRO A 61 -5.10 -8.44 12.28
CA PRO A 61 -5.01 -8.09 10.88
C PRO A 61 -5.31 -9.29 9.98
N ILE A 62 -6.10 -9.07 8.93
CA ILE A 62 -6.42 -10.08 7.91
C ILE A 62 -5.69 -9.71 6.63
N VAL A 63 -5.02 -10.69 6.00
CA VAL A 63 -4.39 -10.54 4.69
C VAL A 63 -5.26 -11.25 3.65
N GLU A 64 -5.58 -10.54 2.57
CA GLU A 64 -6.35 -11.02 1.44
C GLU A 64 -5.57 -10.81 0.15
N TYR A 65 -5.81 -11.67 -0.84
CA TYR A 65 -5.18 -11.59 -2.15
C TYR A 65 -6.24 -11.36 -3.23
N CYS A 66 -6.01 -10.37 -4.08
CA CYS A 66 -6.78 -10.21 -5.33
C CYS A 66 -5.86 -10.43 -6.53
N TYR A 67 -6.36 -11.09 -7.57
CA TYR A 67 -5.65 -11.22 -8.83
C TYR A 67 -5.68 -9.88 -9.56
N LYS A 68 -4.51 -9.33 -9.91
CA LYS A 68 -4.40 -8.00 -10.54
C LYS A 68 -4.78 -8.08 -12.02
N ASP A 69 -6.04 -7.74 -12.32
CA ASP A 69 -6.60 -7.71 -13.66
C ASP A 69 -7.82 -6.79 -13.70
N ASP A 70 -7.60 -5.57 -14.19
CA ASP A 70 -8.63 -4.52 -14.29
C ASP A 70 -9.86 -4.98 -15.12
N ALA A 71 -9.66 -5.86 -16.10
CA ALA A 71 -10.76 -6.34 -16.95
C ALA A 71 -11.69 -7.32 -16.19
N LEU A 72 -11.16 -8.00 -15.17
CA LEU A 72 -11.90 -8.88 -14.28
C LEU A 72 -12.37 -8.18 -13.00
N GLY A 73 -11.93 -6.94 -12.76
CA GLY A 73 -12.25 -6.17 -11.56
C GLY A 73 -11.58 -6.72 -10.30
N ASP A 74 -10.34 -7.18 -10.44
CA ASP A 74 -9.45 -7.64 -9.36
C ASP A 74 -10.09 -8.68 -8.42
N PRO A 75 -10.45 -9.87 -8.91
CA PRO A 75 -11.18 -10.86 -8.12
C PRO A 75 -10.35 -11.38 -6.94
N LEU A 76 -11.02 -11.65 -5.81
CA LEU A 76 -10.40 -12.32 -4.67
C LEU A 76 -9.95 -13.73 -5.08
N VAL A 77 -8.72 -14.09 -4.74
CA VAL A 77 -8.14 -15.41 -4.96
C VAL A 77 -7.66 -16.04 -3.65
N THR A 78 -7.64 -17.37 -3.62
CA THR A 78 -7.13 -18.15 -2.49
C THR A 78 -5.65 -18.47 -2.72
N GLU A 79 -4.95 -18.90 -1.67
CA GLU A 79 -3.58 -19.41 -1.79
C GLU A 79 -3.51 -20.61 -2.74
N GLU A 80 -4.56 -21.45 -2.78
CA GLU A 80 -4.69 -22.56 -3.73
C GLU A 80 -4.69 -22.09 -5.18
N HIS A 81 -5.41 -21.00 -5.52
CA HIS A 81 -5.35 -20.43 -6.87
C HIS A 81 -3.93 -19.95 -7.19
N ILE A 82 -3.29 -19.27 -6.24
CA ILE A 82 -1.94 -18.70 -6.42
C ILE A 82 -0.92 -19.80 -6.69
N ALA A 83 -0.96 -20.88 -5.90
CA ALA A 83 -0.07 -22.02 -6.06
C ALA A 83 -0.38 -22.81 -7.35
N ALA A 84 -1.66 -23.07 -7.64
CA ALA A 84 -2.07 -23.85 -8.81
C ALA A 84 -1.72 -23.16 -10.14
N PHE A 85 -1.79 -21.83 -10.20
CA PHE A 85 -1.43 -21.05 -11.39
C PHE A 85 0.04 -20.64 -11.44
N GLY A 86 0.83 -21.00 -10.43
CA GLY A 86 2.27 -20.72 -10.39
C GLY A 86 2.61 -19.23 -10.28
N TRP A 87 1.69 -18.40 -9.77
CA TRP A 87 1.97 -16.97 -9.58
C TRP A 87 2.96 -16.71 -8.46
N ALA A 88 2.93 -17.55 -7.42
CA ALA A 88 3.87 -17.55 -6.30
C ALA A 88 3.99 -18.96 -5.70
N THR A 89 5.17 -19.29 -5.18
CA THR A 89 5.38 -20.56 -4.45
C THR A 89 4.81 -20.47 -3.03
N GLN A 90 4.67 -21.61 -2.33
CA GLN A 90 4.27 -21.59 -0.92
C GLN A 90 5.24 -20.76 -0.05
N GLN A 91 6.55 -20.87 -0.32
CA GLN A 91 7.56 -20.07 0.37
C GLN A 91 7.40 -18.59 0.07
N ASP A 92 7.12 -18.22 -1.19
CA ASP A 92 6.84 -16.83 -1.54
C ASP A 92 5.62 -16.30 -0.76
N MET A 93 4.57 -17.11 -0.61
CA MET A 93 3.35 -16.73 0.11
C MET A 93 3.60 -16.47 1.59
N ASP A 94 4.39 -17.31 2.26
CA ASP A 94 4.80 -17.11 3.65
C ASP A 94 5.62 -15.81 3.80
N ASP A 95 6.53 -15.55 2.87
CA ASP A 95 7.35 -14.33 2.83
C ASP A 95 6.50 -13.08 2.56
N ILE A 96 5.53 -13.16 1.64
CA ILE A 96 4.58 -12.08 1.34
C ILE A 96 3.74 -11.75 2.58
N LEU A 97 3.19 -12.77 3.26
CA LEU A 97 2.42 -12.58 4.49
C LEU A 97 3.25 -11.87 5.56
N SER A 98 4.48 -12.35 5.79
CA SER A 98 5.42 -11.75 6.74
C SER A 98 5.75 -10.29 6.40
N LEU A 99 6.05 -10.00 5.12
CA LEU A 99 6.30 -8.65 4.63
C LEU A 99 5.07 -7.74 4.83
N ALA A 100 3.88 -8.21 4.45
CA ALA A 100 2.64 -7.44 4.54
C ALA A 100 2.31 -7.07 5.99
N LEU A 101 2.47 -7.99 6.94
CA LEU A 101 2.27 -7.71 8.36
C LEU A 101 3.31 -6.74 8.93
N ARG A 102 4.58 -6.84 8.52
CA ARG A 102 5.62 -5.87 8.91
C ARG A 102 5.33 -4.46 8.36
N VAL A 103 4.83 -4.37 7.12
CA VAL A 103 4.36 -3.11 6.55
C VAL A 103 3.18 -2.57 7.37
N ASN A 104 2.23 -3.43 7.75
CA ASN A 104 1.09 -3.04 8.56
C ASN A 104 1.49 -2.47 9.92
N ASP A 105 2.41 -3.11 10.63
CA ASP A 105 2.87 -2.63 11.94
C ASP A 105 3.52 -1.25 11.83
N PHE A 106 4.39 -1.06 10.84
CA PHE A 106 5.02 0.22 10.56
C PHE A 106 3.99 1.31 10.20
N MET A 107 3.11 1.01 9.24
CA MET A 107 2.12 1.97 8.75
C MET A 107 1.11 2.32 9.83
N SER A 108 0.63 1.34 10.61
CA SER A 108 -0.30 1.57 11.71
C SER A 108 0.32 2.45 12.78
N GLY A 109 1.58 2.22 13.15
CA GLY A 109 2.30 3.06 14.11
C GLY A 109 2.46 4.51 13.62
N VAL A 110 2.87 4.70 12.35
CA VAL A 110 3.04 6.02 11.74
C VAL A 110 1.71 6.78 11.68
N MET A 111 0.63 6.14 11.25
CA MET A 111 -0.69 6.78 11.14
C MET A 111 -1.28 7.10 12.51
N MET A 112 -1.17 6.18 13.46
CA MET A 112 -1.63 6.39 14.84
C MET A 112 -0.94 7.58 15.49
N ALA A 113 0.37 7.74 15.28
CA ALA A 113 1.15 8.85 15.82
C ALA A 113 0.66 10.23 15.34
N VAL A 114 -0.10 10.29 14.26
CA VAL A 114 -0.66 11.52 13.69
C VAL A 114 -2.20 11.56 13.72
N GLY A 115 -2.82 10.74 14.58
CA GLY A 115 -4.27 10.78 14.79
C GLY A 115 -5.10 10.15 13.67
N ILE A 116 -4.53 9.21 12.91
CA ILE A 116 -5.19 8.53 11.79
C ILE A 116 -5.25 7.01 12.05
N LYS A 117 -6.44 6.42 11.86
CA LYS A 117 -6.64 4.98 11.77
C LYS A 117 -6.26 4.50 10.37
N LEU A 118 -5.32 3.55 10.31
CA LEU A 118 -5.09 2.75 9.12
C LEU A 118 -6.12 1.61 9.08
N VAL A 119 -7.15 1.79 8.26
CA VAL A 119 -8.31 0.87 8.18
C VAL A 119 -7.93 -0.39 7.43
N ASP A 120 -7.41 -0.20 6.22
CA ASP A 120 -6.79 -1.21 5.39
C ASP A 120 -5.84 -0.55 4.39
N PHE A 121 -4.99 -1.36 3.75
CA PHE A 121 -4.17 -0.90 2.63
C PHE A 121 -3.89 -2.04 1.66
N LYS A 122 -3.50 -1.66 0.44
CA LYS A 122 -3.01 -2.53 -0.61
C LYS A 122 -1.54 -2.26 -0.86
N ILE A 123 -0.75 -3.32 -0.99
CA ILE A 123 0.59 -3.28 -1.58
C ILE A 123 0.72 -4.31 -2.70
N GLU A 124 1.73 -4.12 -3.55
CA GLU A 124 2.16 -5.10 -4.53
C GLU A 124 3.57 -5.56 -4.20
N ILE A 125 3.88 -6.82 -4.53
CA ILE A 125 5.19 -7.42 -4.25
C ILE A 125 5.86 -7.75 -5.58
N GLY A 126 7.15 -7.41 -5.66
CA GLY A 126 7.97 -7.70 -6.82
C GLY A 126 9.12 -8.65 -6.49
N ARG A 127 9.47 -9.49 -7.45
CA ARG A 127 10.69 -10.31 -7.44
C ARG A 127 11.86 -9.50 -8.00
N VAL A 128 13.00 -9.63 -7.34
CA VAL A 128 14.29 -9.20 -7.85
C VAL A 128 15.27 -10.36 -7.80
N TYR A 129 16.13 -10.43 -8.80
CA TYR A 129 17.14 -11.47 -8.92
C TYR A 129 18.53 -10.85 -8.78
N ASP A 130 19.34 -11.42 -7.90
CA ASP A 130 20.75 -11.11 -7.72
C ASP A 130 21.55 -12.40 -8.01
N GLY A 131 21.94 -12.57 -9.28
CA GLY A 131 22.36 -13.88 -9.79
C GLY A 131 21.22 -14.89 -9.69
N ASP A 132 21.50 -16.05 -9.10
CA ASP A 132 20.51 -17.12 -8.88
C ASP A 132 19.64 -16.90 -7.63
N PHE A 133 19.87 -15.80 -6.88
CA PHE A 133 19.13 -15.51 -5.66
C PHE A 133 17.92 -14.61 -5.94
N GLN A 134 16.73 -15.18 -5.79
CA GLN A 134 15.48 -14.42 -5.78
C GLN A 134 15.25 -13.76 -4.42
N ARG A 135 14.75 -12.52 -4.41
CA ARG A 135 14.21 -11.85 -3.21
C ARG A 135 12.89 -11.16 -3.52
N LEU A 136 11.99 -11.14 -2.55
CA LEU A 136 10.74 -10.39 -2.60
C LEU A 136 10.91 -9.02 -1.95
N ILE A 137 10.41 -7.98 -2.61
CA ILE A 137 10.44 -6.60 -2.11
C ILE A 137 9.09 -5.94 -2.34
N VAL A 138 8.72 -4.99 -1.47
CA VAL A 138 7.52 -4.16 -1.63
C VAL A 138 7.71 -3.24 -2.84
N ALA A 139 6.71 -3.21 -3.73
CA ALA A 139 6.71 -2.42 -4.95
C ALA A 139 5.50 -1.46 -5.00
N ASP A 140 5.25 -0.91 -6.19
CA ASP A 140 4.17 0.03 -6.47
C ASP A 140 4.20 1.29 -5.57
N GLU A 141 3.09 1.64 -4.93
CA GLU A 141 3.00 2.82 -4.07
C GLU A 141 2.27 2.57 -2.74
N ILE A 142 2.63 3.39 -1.75
CA ILE A 142 1.88 3.52 -0.51
C ILE A 142 1.44 4.98 -0.42
N SER A 143 0.15 5.21 -0.59
CA SER A 143 -0.45 6.54 -0.68
C SER A 143 -1.90 6.50 -0.17
N PRO A 144 -2.57 7.65 -0.02
CA PRO A 144 -4.01 7.69 0.23
C PRO A 144 -4.89 7.08 -0.90
N ASP A 145 -4.32 6.77 -2.08
CA ASP A 145 -5.01 6.00 -3.12
C ASP A 145 -5.07 4.50 -2.77
N SER A 146 -3.99 3.97 -2.20
CA SER A 146 -3.83 2.54 -1.86
C SER A 146 -4.14 2.21 -0.39
N CYS A 147 -4.49 3.20 0.43
CA CYS A 147 -4.79 3.04 1.86
C CYS A 147 -6.16 3.63 2.20
N ARG A 148 -6.94 2.99 3.09
CA ARG A 148 -8.07 3.64 3.77
C ARG A 148 -7.60 4.26 5.08
N LEU A 149 -7.81 5.56 5.22
CA LEU A 149 -7.25 6.40 6.28
C LEU A 149 -8.37 7.22 6.91
N TRP A 150 -8.73 6.93 8.16
CA TRP A 150 -9.81 7.65 8.83
C TRP A 150 -9.28 8.44 10.01
N ASP A 151 -9.75 9.67 10.15
CA ASP A 151 -9.48 10.48 11.33
C ASP A 151 -10.01 9.78 12.60
N ILE A 152 -9.19 9.73 13.65
CA ILE A 152 -9.52 8.98 14.87
C ILE A 152 -10.68 9.61 15.64
N GLU A 153 -10.75 10.93 15.67
CA GLU A 153 -11.72 11.69 16.48
C GLU A 153 -13.08 11.77 15.79
N THR A 154 -13.07 12.08 14.50
CA THR A 154 -14.28 12.38 13.72
C THR A 154 -14.77 11.20 12.88
N GLY A 155 -13.92 10.21 12.61
CA GLY A 155 -14.20 9.16 11.64
C GLY A 155 -14.19 9.64 10.18
N GLN A 156 -13.79 10.88 9.91
CA GLN A 156 -13.70 11.43 8.56
C GLN A 156 -12.75 10.60 7.70
N LYS A 157 -13.18 10.26 6.48
CA LYS A 157 -12.34 9.56 5.50
C LYS A 157 -11.35 10.54 4.86
N LEU A 158 -10.07 10.18 4.84
CA LEU A 158 -8.95 10.99 4.35
C LEU A 158 -8.26 10.36 3.14
N ASP A 159 -8.97 9.46 2.45
CA ASP A 159 -8.47 8.61 1.39
C ASP A 159 -9.36 8.65 0.14
N LYS A 160 -9.05 7.83 -0.86
CA LYS A 160 -9.78 7.75 -2.13
C LYS A 160 -11.27 7.44 -1.99
N ASP A 161 -11.75 6.91 -0.85
CA ASP A 161 -13.19 6.80 -0.58
C ASP A 161 -13.92 8.15 -0.59
N VAL A 162 -13.22 9.28 -0.36
CA VAL A 162 -13.80 10.63 -0.53
C VAL A 162 -14.31 10.82 -1.95
N PHE A 163 -13.53 10.39 -2.94
CA PHE A 163 -13.95 10.41 -4.34
C PHE A 163 -14.97 9.33 -4.66
N ARG A 164 -14.76 8.08 -4.19
CA ARG A 164 -15.67 6.96 -4.49
C ARG A 164 -17.10 7.18 -3.97
N ARG A 165 -17.27 7.99 -2.93
CA ARG A 165 -18.56 8.23 -2.26
C ARG A 165 -19.01 9.69 -2.32
N ASP A 166 -18.35 10.53 -3.12
CA ASP A 166 -18.67 11.95 -3.30
C ASP A 166 -18.80 12.73 -1.96
N LEU A 167 -17.82 12.53 -1.06
CA LEU A 167 -17.83 13.10 0.29
C LEU A 167 -17.16 14.48 0.38
N GLY A 168 -16.68 15.01 -0.75
CA GLY A 168 -16.04 16.32 -0.83
C GLY A 168 -14.72 16.31 -1.59
N SER A 169 -13.79 17.16 -1.16
CA SER A 169 -12.54 17.43 -1.86
C SER A 169 -11.46 16.39 -1.55
N LEU A 170 -11.13 15.56 -2.55
CA LEU A 170 -10.05 14.58 -2.47
C LEU A 170 -8.69 15.25 -2.19
N THR A 171 -8.45 16.43 -2.78
CA THR A 171 -7.21 17.18 -2.59
C THR A 171 -7.05 17.69 -1.17
N ASP A 172 -8.14 18.09 -0.51
CA ASP A 172 -8.09 18.56 0.87
C ASP A 172 -7.81 17.41 1.84
N ALA A 173 -8.46 16.26 1.62
CA ALA A 173 -8.18 15.03 2.35
C ALA A 173 -6.70 14.63 2.26
N TYR A 174 -6.12 14.63 1.06
CA TYR A 174 -4.72 14.23 0.87
C TYR A 174 -3.74 15.27 1.43
N THR A 175 -4.09 16.56 1.32
CA THR A 175 -3.32 17.64 1.93
C THR A 175 -3.33 17.53 3.45
N GLU A 176 -4.44 17.14 4.06
CA GLU A 176 -4.54 16.93 5.50
C GLU A 176 -3.62 15.80 5.97
N VAL A 177 -3.63 14.65 5.28
CA VAL A 177 -2.68 13.56 5.55
C VAL A 177 -1.23 14.04 5.42
N ALA A 178 -0.91 14.79 4.35
CA ALA A 178 0.44 15.31 4.12
C ALA A 178 0.89 16.33 5.18
N LYS A 179 -0.02 17.19 5.65
CA LYS A 179 0.23 18.15 6.74
C LYS A 179 0.55 17.43 8.05
N ARG A 180 -0.29 16.45 8.43
CA ARG A 180 -0.12 15.68 9.67
C ARG A 180 1.17 14.87 9.69
N LEU A 181 1.58 14.32 8.54
CA LEU A 181 2.86 13.63 8.38
C LEU A 181 4.06 14.59 8.24
N GLY A 182 3.84 15.90 8.15
CA GLY A 182 4.91 16.88 7.99
C GLY A 182 5.64 16.83 6.64
N VAL A 183 5.00 16.27 5.60
CA VAL A 183 5.61 16.04 4.26
C VAL A 183 5.20 17.07 3.21
N MET A 184 4.61 18.18 3.63
CA MET A 184 4.27 19.28 2.74
C MET A 184 5.52 19.82 2.02
N PRO A 185 5.42 20.17 0.72
CA PRO A 185 6.56 20.65 -0.05
C PRO A 185 7.09 21.96 0.54
N LYS A 186 8.38 22.01 0.89
CA LYS A 186 9.07 23.22 1.33
C LYS A 186 9.80 23.84 0.14
N ASN A 187 9.13 24.75 -0.59
CA ASN A 187 9.61 25.54 -1.73
C ASN A 187 10.01 24.77 -3.02
N ASN A 188 9.44 25.19 -4.15
CA ASN A 188 9.73 24.69 -5.49
C ASN A 188 11.09 25.21 -5.99
N ALA A 189 12.17 24.43 -5.81
CA ALA A 189 13.36 24.62 -6.64
C ALA A 189 13.04 24.18 -8.09
N PRO A 190 13.51 24.90 -9.12
CA PRO A 190 13.24 24.55 -10.51
C PRO A 190 13.81 23.16 -10.84
N VAL A 191 12.95 22.29 -11.35
CA VAL A 191 13.28 20.91 -11.71
C VAL A 191 14.02 20.92 -13.07
N SER A 192 15.28 20.49 -13.09
CA SER A 192 15.97 20.18 -14.35
C SER A 192 15.35 18.94 -14.98
N LYS A 193 15.03 18.99 -16.27
CA LYS A 193 14.46 17.85 -17.01
C LYS A 193 15.36 16.60 -16.88
N PRO A 194 14.79 15.42 -16.64
CA PRO A 194 15.57 14.18 -16.64
C PRO A 194 16.13 13.90 -18.05
N THR A 195 17.41 13.58 -18.11
CA THR A 195 18.07 13.02 -19.30
C THR A 195 18.09 11.50 -19.19
N LEU A 196 17.73 10.81 -20.28
CA LEU A 196 17.97 9.38 -20.40
C LEU A 196 19.47 9.12 -20.30
N ILE A 197 19.87 8.22 -19.41
CA ILE A 197 21.23 7.68 -19.36
C ILE A 197 21.15 6.34 -20.10
N ASN A 198 21.75 6.31 -21.30
CA ASN A 198 21.96 5.08 -22.08
C ASN A 198 23.13 4.29 -21.51
#